data_AF-A0AAV1M5Z6-F1
#
_entry.id   AF-A0AAV1M5Z6-F1
#
_cell.length_a   1.000
_cell.length_b   1.000
_cell.length_c   1.000
_cell.angle_alpha   90.00
_cell.angle_beta   90.00
_cell.angle_gamma   90.00
#
_symmetry.space_group_name_H-M   'P 1'
#
loop_
_entity.id
_entity.type
_entity.pdbx_description
1 polymer ?
#
loop_
_entity_poly.entity_id
_entity_poly.type
_entity_poly.pdbx_seq_one_letter_code
_entity_poly.pdbx_strand_id
1 'polypeptide(L)'
;MDETWVNAVHTVGKVWEDTTVQSRKQAFLEGLSTGAKNPTFKGNRLIILHIGGEQGFVPESELVFECKGTGDYHESMNAAKFEHWFQAMLPRLEPNAVVVMDNASYHSRRQEKIPVTSWKKIDIQEWLSSKQISFEAKETKVQLLKKVKDVKIQYQSYVVDELAKAVGVEVLRLPPYHCELNPIELVWADVKGYVARKNTTFKMADVKKLLQQALGNISAEKWQNCISHVKKEESKLARLDDNVDKTVDSFVINVTGETSSESSYSDTEESDSDF
;
A
#
# COMPACT_ATOMS: atom_id res chain seq x y z
N MET A 1 4.37 -4.04 -6.06
CA MET A 1 4.50 -4.89 -4.85
C MET A 1 3.44 -4.45 -3.87
N ASP A 2 3.07 -5.32 -2.95
CA ASP A 2 2.11 -5.00 -1.90
C ASP A 2 2.06 -6.11 -0.83
N GLU A 3 1.40 -5.83 0.28
CA GLU A 3 1.09 -6.81 1.30
C GLU A 3 -0.41 -7.08 1.43
N THR A 4 -0.76 -8.35 1.69
CA THR A 4 -2.14 -8.73 2.04
C THR A 4 -2.13 -9.74 3.18
N TRP A 5 -3.32 -10.04 3.71
CA TRP A 5 -3.49 -11.08 4.71
C TRP A 5 -4.61 -12.06 4.36
N VAL A 6 -4.49 -13.29 4.89
CA VAL A 6 -5.55 -14.29 4.95
C VAL A 6 -5.67 -14.81 6.37
N ASN A 7 -6.88 -15.09 6.85
CA ASN A 7 -7.09 -15.62 8.21
C ASN A 7 -7.43 -17.11 8.19
N ALA A 8 -7.34 -17.78 9.35
CA ALA A 8 -7.66 -19.20 9.46
C ALA A 8 -9.08 -19.53 8.96
N VAL A 9 -10.00 -18.58 9.11
CA VAL A 9 -11.43 -18.73 8.81
C VAL A 9 -11.82 -18.12 7.46
N HIS A 10 -10.85 -17.90 6.56
CA HIS A 10 -11.07 -17.19 5.30
C HIS A 10 -11.98 -18.01 4.39
N THR A 11 -13.16 -17.48 4.08
CA THR A 11 -14.21 -18.15 3.29
C THR A 11 -14.88 -17.17 2.33
N VAL A 12 -15.64 -17.73 1.37
CA VAL A 12 -16.45 -16.93 0.46
C VAL A 12 -17.59 -16.24 1.21
N GLY A 13 -17.88 -14.98 0.87
CA GLY A 13 -18.91 -14.17 1.53
C GLY A 13 -20.35 -14.67 1.33
N LYS A 14 -20.57 -15.61 0.40
CA LYS A 14 -21.86 -16.28 0.16
C LYS A 14 -21.62 -17.77 0.01
N VAL A 15 -22.37 -18.59 0.75
CA VAL A 15 -22.36 -20.06 0.67
C VAL A 15 -23.78 -20.53 0.43
N TRP A 16 -23.95 -21.57 -0.38
CA TRP A 16 -25.24 -22.23 -0.56
C TRP A 16 -25.57 -23.00 0.73
N GLU A 17 -26.67 -22.62 1.37
CA GLU A 17 -27.21 -23.32 2.54
C GLU A 17 -28.36 -24.21 2.07
N ASP A 18 -28.23 -25.52 2.31
CA ASP A 18 -29.29 -26.47 2.04
C ASP A 18 -30.36 -26.36 3.15
N THR A 19 -31.53 -25.84 2.79
CA THR A 19 -32.67 -25.67 3.71
C THR A 19 -33.51 -26.93 3.87
N THR A 20 -33.22 -28.00 3.12
CA THR A 20 -33.97 -29.27 3.18
C THR A 20 -33.56 -30.14 4.37
N VAL A 21 -32.31 -30.00 4.83
CA VAL A 21 -31.78 -30.75 5.98
C VAL A 21 -31.90 -29.91 7.25
N GLN A 22 -32.90 -30.23 8.09
CA GLN A 22 -33.25 -29.38 9.24
C GLN A 22 -32.40 -29.65 10.49
N SER A 23 -31.62 -30.74 10.52
CA SER A 23 -30.76 -31.03 11.67
C SER A 23 -29.55 -31.90 11.31
N ARG A 24 -28.49 -31.78 12.12
CA ARG A 24 -27.27 -32.60 12.00
C ARG A 24 -27.55 -34.10 12.17
N LYS A 25 -28.59 -34.45 12.94
CA LYS A 25 -29.05 -35.83 13.15
C LYS A 25 -29.72 -36.39 11.89
N GLN A 26 -30.55 -35.58 11.22
CA GLN A 26 -31.18 -35.93 9.95
C GLN A 26 -30.12 -36.14 8.86
N ALA A 27 -29.17 -35.22 8.74
CA ALA A 27 -28.05 -35.34 7.80
C ALA A 27 -27.29 -36.66 7.99
N PHE A 28 -26.94 -37.00 9.24
CA PHE A 28 -26.22 -38.23 9.55
C PHE A 28 -27.02 -39.50 9.21
N LEU A 29 -28.33 -39.52 9.49
CA LEU A 29 -29.20 -40.66 9.17
C LEU A 29 -29.39 -40.84 7.66
N GLU A 30 -29.37 -39.75 6.90
CA GLU A 30 -29.50 -39.74 5.43
C GLU A 30 -28.15 -39.86 4.70
N GLY A 31 -27.03 -39.99 5.43
CA GLY A 31 -25.68 -40.07 4.85
C GLY A 31 -25.17 -38.75 4.26
N LEU A 32 -25.82 -37.63 4.55
CA LEU A 32 -25.49 -36.28 4.09
C LEU A 32 -24.60 -35.54 5.11
N SER A 33 -23.76 -34.62 4.62
CA SER A 33 -22.99 -33.71 5.49
C SER A 33 -23.62 -32.31 5.45
N THR A 34 -23.76 -31.65 6.61
CA THR A 34 -24.30 -30.28 6.70
C THR A 34 -23.32 -29.19 6.25
N GLY A 35 -22.21 -29.56 5.59
CA GLY A 35 -21.11 -28.65 5.30
C GLY A 35 -20.36 -28.15 6.55
N ALA A 36 -19.20 -27.54 6.33
CA ALA A 36 -18.44 -26.91 7.39
C ALA A 36 -19.07 -25.54 7.74
N LYS A 37 -19.49 -25.34 8.99
CA LYS A 37 -20.01 -24.03 9.42
C LYS A 37 -18.89 -23.00 9.42
N ASN A 38 -19.12 -21.85 8.79
CA ASN A 38 -18.22 -20.70 8.86
C ASN A 38 -17.98 -20.31 10.32
N PRO A 39 -16.73 -20.26 10.80
CA PRO A 39 -16.44 -19.84 12.16
C PRO A 39 -16.70 -18.34 12.35
N THR A 40 -17.22 -17.95 13.52
CA THR A 40 -17.50 -16.55 13.89
C THR A 40 -16.33 -15.82 14.55
N PHE A 41 -15.22 -16.51 14.85
CA PHE A 41 -14.05 -15.94 15.54
C PHE A 41 -13.02 -15.34 14.56
N LYS A 42 -12.44 -14.17 14.89
CA LYS A 42 -11.28 -13.61 14.19
C LYS A 42 -10.03 -14.41 14.57
N GLY A 43 -9.79 -15.51 13.85
CA GLY A 43 -8.60 -16.36 14.03
C GLY A 43 -7.29 -15.66 13.66
N ASN A 44 -6.17 -16.36 13.87
CA ASN A 44 -4.83 -15.92 13.45
C ASN A 44 -4.83 -15.50 11.98
N ARG A 45 -3.87 -14.64 11.61
CA ARG A 45 -3.68 -14.14 10.24
C ARG A 45 -2.32 -14.55 9.72
N LEU A 46 -2.27 -14.94 8.44
CA LEU A 46 -1.03 -14.97 7.67
C LEU A 46 -0.93 -13.66 6.91
N ILE A 47 0.22 -13.02 7.04
CA ILE A 47 0.58 -11.83 6.27
C ILE A 47 1.53 -12.27 5.18
N ILE A 48 1.31 -11.73 3.99
CA ILE A 48 2.04 -12.05 2.77
C ILE A 48 2.54 -10.74 2.18
N LEU A 49 3.84 -10.64 1.95
CA LEU A 49 4.47 -9.59 1.17
C LEU A 49 5.10 -10.23 -0.07
N HIS A 50 4.83 -9.66 -1.24
CA HIS A 50 5.40 -10.15 -2.49
C HIS A 50 5.49 -9.05 -3.56
N ILE A 51 6.26 -9.35 -4.60
CA ILE A 51 6.48 -8.51 -5.77
C ILE A 51 6.40 -9.39 -7.02
N GLY A 52 5.78 -8.84 -8.06
CA GLY A 52 5.67 -9.48 -9.36
C GLY A 52 5.52 -8.43 -10.47
N GLY A 53 5.66 -8.89 -11.70
CA GLY A 53 5.57 -8.09 -12.91
C GLY A 53 5.07 -8.93 -14.08
N GLU A 54 5.35 -8.50 -15.31
CA GLU A 54 4.84 -9.15 -16.53
C GLU A 54 5.26 -10.62 -16.69
N GLN A 55 6.34 -11.04 -16.04
CA GLN A 55 6.84 -12.43 -16.06
C GLN A 55 6.31 -13.30 -14.91
N GLY A 56 5.42 -12.75 -14.07
CA GLY A 56 4.94 -13.44 -12.88
C GLY A 56 5.51 -12.85 -11.59
N PHE A 57 5.38 -13.62 -10.51
CA PHE A 57 6.03 -13.32 -9.24
C PHE A 57 7.55 -13.44 -9.36
N VAL A 58 8.28 -12.51 -8.74
CA VAL A 58 9.75 -12.57 -8.70
C VAL A 58 10.16 -13.76 -7.82
N PRO A 59 10.97 -14.72 -8.32
CA PRO A 59 11.36 -15.89 -7.53
C PRO A 59 12.02 -15.50 -6.21
N GLU A 60 11.74 -16.28 -5.15
CA GLU A 60 12.34 -16.09 -3.81
C GLU A 60 12.12 -14.70 -3.17
N SER A 61 11.15 -13.94 -3.65
CA SER A 61 10.75 -12.65 -3.07
C SER A 61 9.51 -12.76 -2.18
N GLU A 62 9.00 -13.95 -1.95
CA GLU A 62 7.86 -14.19 -1.08
C GLU A 62 8.27 -14.07 0.40
N LEU A 63 7.53 -13.28 1.17
CA LEU A 63 7.64 -13.24 2.63
C LEU A 63 6.28 -13.55 3.26
N VAL A 64 6.18 -14.69 3.97
CA VAL A 64 4.96 -15.09 4.69
C VAL A 64 5.25 -15.35 6.16
N PHE A 65 4.48 -14.70 7.04
CA PHE A 65 4.56 -14.91 8.48
C PHE A 65 3.18 -14.89 9.14
N GLU A 66 3.08 -15.57 10.28
CA GLU A 66 1.83 -15.66 11.05
C GLU A 66 1.80 -14.60 12.15
N CYS A 67 0.70 -13.85 12.23
CA CYS A 67 0.41 -12.92 13.32
C CYS A 67 -0.65 -13.53 14.24
N LYS A 68 -0.33 -13.63 15.54
CA LYS A 68 -1.22 -14.15 16.59
C LYS A 68 -1.80 -12.97 17.37
N GLY A 69 -3.12 -12.75 17.29
CA GLY A 69 -3.83 -11.77 18.11
C GLY A 69 -4.65 -10.74 17.33
N THR A 70 -5.50 -10.01 18.06
CA THR A 70 -6.43 -8.96 17.59
C THR A 70 -5.75 -7.60 17.33
N GLY A 71 -4.42 -7.54 17.45
CA GLY A 71 -3.63 -6.32 17.29
C GLY A 71 -3.64 -5.82 15.86
N ASP A 72 -3.50 -4.51 15.74
CA ASP A 72 -3.48 -3.79 14.48
C ASP A 72 -2.36 -4.33 13.57
N TYR A 73 -2.63 -4.36 12.27
CA TYR A 73 -1.74 -4.94 11.24
C TYR A 73 -0.29 -4.41 11.35
N HIS A 74 -0.17 -3.16 11.82
CA HIS A 74 1.07 -2.40 12.02
C HIS A 74 2.02 -2.91 13.12
N GLU A 75 1.62 -3.81 14.03
CA GLU A 75 2.56 -4.34 15.04
C GLU A 75 3.51 -5.41 14.45
N SER A 76 3.15 -6.01 13.32
CA SER A 76 3.82 -7.20 12.79
C SER A 76 4.81 -6.92 11.66
N MET A 77 4.49 -5.97 10.78
CA MET A 77 5.38 -5.44 9.73
C MET A 77 5.97 -4.12 10.20
N ASN A 78 7.30 -3.96 10.12
CA ASN A 78 7.98 -2.72 10.48
C ASN A 78 9.03 -2.37 9.41
N ALA A 79 9.52 -1.13 9.46
CA ALA A 79 10.49 -0.63 8.47
C ALA A 79 11.74 -1.52 8.37
N ALA A 80 12.27 -2.02 9.48
CA ALA A 80 13.47 -2.86 9.47
C ALA A 80 13.25 -4.21 8.76
N LYS A 81 12.11 -4.87 9.01
CA LYS A 81 11.75 -6.13 8.33
C LYS A 81 11.53 -5.90 6.84
N PHE A 82 10.82 -4.82 6.50
CA PHE A 82 10.58 -4.45 5.11
C PHE A 82 11.88 -4.13 4.38
N GLU A 83 12.74 -3.29 4.94
CA GLU A 83 14.04 -2.92 4.36
C GLU A 83 14.94 -4.14 4.14
N HIS A 84 14.97 -5.07 5.09
CA HIS A 84 15.74 -6.30 4.95
C HIS A 84 15.22 -7.18 3.80
N TRP A 85 13.90 -7.35 3.72
CA TRP A 85 13.26 -8.07 2.62
C TRP A 85 13.50 -7.39 1.27
N PHE A 86 13.32 -6.07 1.23
CA PHE A 86 13.46 -5.26 0.02
C PHE A 86 14.90 -5.34 -0.50
N GLN A 87 15.89 -5.17 0.38
CA GLN A 87 17.30 -5.32 0.02
C GLN A 87 17.63 -6.72 -0.51
N ALA A 88 17.04 -7.78 0.07
CA ALA A 88 17.28 -9.15 -0.37
C ALA A 88 16.66 -9.45 -1.74
N MET A 89 15.54 -8.83 -2.10
CA MET A 89 14.87 -9.07 -3.39
C MET A 89 15.40 -8.20 -4.53
N LEU A 90 15.98 -7.03 -4.24
CA LEU A 90 16.49 -6.09 -5.24
C LEU A 90 17.42 -6.71 -6.31
N PRO A 91 18.41 -7.57 -5.98
CA PRO A 91 19.30 -8.18 -6.98
C PRO A 91 18.60 -9.12 -7.96
N ARG A 92 17.33 -9.48 -7.70
CA ARG A 92 16.53 -10.38 -8.54
C ARG A 92 15.64 -9.61 -9.54
N LEU A 93 15.63 -8.28 -9.47
CA LEU A 93 14.89 -7.44 -10.40
C LEU A 93 15.68 -7.25 -11.70
N GLU A 94 14.95 -7.04 -12.78
CA GLU A 94 15.54 -6.69 -14.07
C GLU A 94 16.26 -5.32 -14.00
N PRO A 95 17.33 -5.11 -14.80
CA PRO A 95 17.99 -3.82 -14.87
C PRO A 95 17.02 -2.68 -15.25
N ASN A 96 17.15 -1.53 -14.60
CA ASN A 96 16.27 -0.36 -14.80
C ASN A 96 14.78 -0.64 -14.50
N ALA A 97 14.50 -1.60 -13.60
CA ALA A 97 13.14 -1.82 -13.13
C ALA A 97 12.61 -0.63 -12.31
N VAL A 98 11.30 -0.44 -12.37
CA VAL A 98 10.55 0.48 -11.51
C VAL A 98 9.71 -0.35 -10.54
N VAL A 99 9.93 -0.18 -9.24
CA VAL A 99 9.14 -0.82 -8.19
C VAL A 99 8.00 0.11 -7.80
N VAL A 100 6.78 -0.32 -8.10
CA VAL A 100 5.54 0.37 -7.68
C VAL A 100 5.10 -0.14 -6.31
N MET A 101 4.83 0.76 -5.36
CA MET A 101 4.30 0.45 -4.02
C MET A 101 3.39 1.56 -3.47
N ASP A 102 2.65 1.25 -2.41
CA ASP A 102 1.78 2.21 -1.72
C ASP A 102 2.57 3.15 -0.77
N ASN A 103 1.85 4.01 -0.05
CA ASN A 103 2.44 4.98 0.90
C ASN A 103 2.42 4.51 2.36
N ALA A 104 2.45 3.21 2.64
CA ALA A 104 2.55 2.73 4.01
C ALA A 104 3.72 3.40 4.76
N SER A 105 3.51 3.78 6.02
CA SER A 105 4.47 4.59 6.77
C SER A 105 5.87 3.94 6.87
N TYR A 106 5.92 2.61 6.88
CA TYR A 106 7.16 1.82 6.88
C TYR A 106 7.87 1.77 5.51
N HIS A 107 7.20 2.06 4.39
CA HIS A 107 7.83 2.23 3.06
C HIS A 107 8.55 3.58 2.92
N SER A 108 8.18 4.54 3.77
CA SER A 108 8.60 5.95 3.68
C SER A 108 9.43 6.37 4.88
N ARG A 109 10.21 5.44 5.47
CA ARG A 109 11.17 5.80 6.51
C ARG A 109 12.26 6.70 5.92
N ARG A 110 12.34 7.92 6.46
CA ARG A 110 13.37 8.89 6.05
C ARG A 110 14.75 8.40 6.44
N GLN A 111 15.72 8.65 5.56
CA GLN A 111 17.13 8.36 5.83
C GLN A 111 17.67 9.28 6.92
N GLU A 112 17.29 10.56 6.88
CA GLU A 112 17.59 11.53 7.90
C GLU A 112 16.33 12.24 8.42
N LYS A 113 16.42 12.73 9.66
CA LYS A 113 15.35 13.57 10.21
C LYS A 113 15.57 15.00 9.75
N ILE A 114 14.59 15.53 9.04
CA ILE A 114 14.55 16.94 8.63
C ILE A 114 13.90 17.75 9.77
N PRO A 115 14.43 18.93 10.12
CA PRO A 115 13.85 19.75 11.17
C PRO A 115 12.40 20.13 10.89
N VAL A 116 11.57 20.07 11.94
CA VAL A 116 10.14 20.43 11.90
C VAL A 116 9.81 21.46 12.99
N THR A 117 8.57 21.95 13.01
CA THR A 117 8.09 22.96 13.96
C THR A 117 8.23 22.57 15.43
N SER A 118 8.35 21.28 15.77
CA SER A 118 8.60 20.82 17.14
C SER A 118 10.07 20.87 17.59
N TRP A 119 11.04 20.99 16.67
CA TRP A 119 12.48 21.01 17.01
C TRP A 119 12.88 22.27 17.76
N LYS A 120 13.93 22.22 18.59
CA LYS A 120 14.45 23.43 19.23
C LYS A 120 15.18 24.29 18.20
N LYS A 121 15.24 25.61 18.43
CA LYS A 121 15.97 26.53 17.55
C LYS A 121 17.43 26.10 17.36
N ILE A 122 18.08 25.66 18.45
CA ILE A 122 19.48 25.22 18.41
C ILE A 122 19.66 23.98 17.52
N ASP A 123 18.79 22.99 17.64
CA ASP A 123 18.83 21.77 16.81
C ASP A 123 18.65 22.09 15.32
N ILE A 124 17.80 23.07 14.98
CA ILE A 124 17.62 23.54 13.60
C ILE A 124 18.89 24.23 13.09
N GLN A 125 19.55 25.04 13.92
CA GLN A 125 20.82 25.69 13.56
C GLN A 125 21.96 24.68 13.38
N GLU A 126 22.04 23.67 14.24
CA GLU A 126 23.00 22.57 14.11
C GLU A 126 22.78 21.78 12.82
N TRP A 127 21.52 21.46 12.48
CA TRP A 127 21.20 20.80 11.22
C TRP A 127 21.61 21.66 10.01
N LEU A 128 21.23 22.94 9.98
CA LEU A 128 21.63 23.87 8.90
C LEU A 128 23.16 23.97 8.76
N SER A 129 23.86 24.05 9.89
CA SER A 129 25.33 24.05 9.93
C SER A 129 25.92 22.76 9.35
N SER A 130 25.35 21.60 9.70
CA SER A 130 25.79 20.30 9.19
C SER A 130 25.65 20.17 7.66
N LYS A 131 24.68 20.89 7.08
CA LYS A 131 24.43 20.97 5.63
C LYS A 131 25.14 22.15 4.95
N GLN A 132 25.96 22.89 5.69
CA GLN A 132 26.68 24.09 5.21
C GLN A 132 25.75 25.19 4.67
N ILE A 133 24.55 25.31 5.24
CA ILE A 133 23.56 26.33 4.86
C ILE A 133 23.76 27.57 5.74
N SER A 134 23.93 28.73 5.12
CA SER A 134 24.13 29.99 5.83
C SER A 134 22.84 30.48 6.51
N PHE A 135 22.96 30.84 7.79
CA PHE A 135 21.91 31.47 8.60
C PHE A 135 22.52 32.51 9.54
N GLU A 136 21.70 33.45 10.01
CA GLU A 136 22.14 34.45 10.99
C GLU A 136 21.72 34.03 12.41
N ALA A 137 22.57 34.25 13.42
CA ALA A 137 22.28 33.84 14.80
C ALA A 137 20.98 34.46 15.37
N LYS A 138 20.64 35.67 14.90
CA LYS A 138 19.43 36.41 15.29
C LYS A 138 18.15 35.94 14.59
N GLU A 139 18.23 35.11 13.55
CA GLU A 139 17.05 34.64 12.83
C GLU A 139 16.10 33.88 13.77
N THR A 140 14.79 34.11 13.59
CA THR A 140 13.76 33.42 14.35
C THR A 140 13.60 31.97 13.88
N LYS A 141 12.98 31.13 14.71
CA LYS A 141 12.68 29.73 14.36
C LYS A 141 11.93 29.61 13.02
N VAL A 142 10.99 30.52 12.76
CA VAL A 142 10.20 30.55 11.52
C VAL A 142 11.09 30.84 10.30
N GLN A 143 12.02 31.79 10.41
CA GLN A 143 12.96 32.12 9.33
C GLN A 143 13.89 30.94 9.02
N LEU A 144 14.39 30.27 10.05
CA LEU A 144 15.22 29.08 9.88
C LEU A 144 14.43 27.93 9.21
N LEU A 145 13.18 27.68 9.63
CA LEU A 145 12.33 26.67 9.02
C LEU A 145 11.96 26.98 7.57
N LYS A 146 11.85 28.27 7.19
CA LYS A 146 11.67 28.66 5.79
C LYS A 146 12.86 28.21 4.93
N LYS A 147 14.08 28.46 5.39
CA LYS A 147 15.29 27.97 4.70
C LYS A 147 15.31 26.45 4.61
N VAL A 148 14.93 25.75 5.69
CA VAL A 148 14.79 24.28 5.67
C VAL A 148 13.77 23.85 4.62
N LYS A 149 12.63 24.55 4.49
CA LYS A 149 11.60 24.27 3.46
C LYS A 149 12.16 24.41 2.05
N ASP A 150 12.95 25.45 1.80
CA ASP A 150 13.53 25.73 0.48
C ASP A 150 14.53 24.64 0.04
N VAL A 151 15.27 24.05 0.99
CA VAL A 151 16.21 22.95 0.71
C VAL A 151 15.65 21.56 0.97
N LYS A 152 14.42 21.45 1.50
CA LYS A 152 13.85 20.20 2.04
C LYS A 152 13.94 19.06 1.04
N ILE A 153 13.58 19.33 -0.21
CA ILE A 153 13.52 18.35 -1.30
C ILE A 153 14.89 17.69 -1.53
N GLN A 154 15.99 18.44 -1.36
CA GLN A 154 17.36 17.94 -1.57
C GLN A 154 17.78 16.90 -0.52
N TYR A 155 17.18 16.97 0.66
CA TYR A 155 17.50 16.13 1.82
C TYR A 155 16.36 15.15 2.17
N GLN A 156 15.28 15.17 1.39
CA GLN A 156 14.15 14.28 1.55
C GLN A 156 14.39 12.99 0.78
N SER A 157 15.27 12.14 1.33
CA SER A 157 15.49 10.78 0.85
C SER A 157 14.87 9.74 1.78
N TYR A 158 14.36 8.67 1.18
CA TYR A 158 13.85 7.50 1.89
C TYR A 158 14.86 6.37 1.80
N VAL A 159 14.96 5.56 2.86
CA VAL A 159 15.93 4.46 2.91
C VAL A 159 15.69 3.45 1.79
N VAL A 160 14.42 3.16 1.50
CA VAL A 160 14.02 2.23 0.44
C VAL A 160 14.47 2.73 -0.93
N ASP A 161 14.36 4.05 -1.18
CA ASP A 161 14.73 4.67 -2.45
C ASP A 161 16.24 4.62 -2.67
N GLU A 162 17.03 4.88 -1.62
CA GLU A 162 18.48 4.76 -1.68
C GLU A 162 18.95 3.31 -1.88
N LEU A 163 18.28 2.34 -1.25
CA LEU A 163 18.53 0.91 -1.48
C LEU A 163 18.28 0.54 -2.95
N ALA A 164 17.14 0.96 -3.52
CA ALA A 164 16.81 0.71 -4.91
C ALA A 164 17.80 1.39 -5.87
N LYS A 165 18.09 2.66 -5.63
CA LYS A 165 19.01 3.47 -6.45
C LYS A 165 20.42 2.87 -6.50
N ALA A 166 20.89 2.28 -5.41
CA ALA A 166 22.19 1.62 -5.36
C ALA A 166 22.34 0.46 -6.35
N VAL A 167 21.24 -0.14 -6.82
CA VAL A 167 21.22 -1.20 -7.83
C VAL A 167 20.61 -0.75 -9.17
N GLY A 168 20.39 0.57 -9.36
CA GLY A 168 19.81 1.11 -10.59
C GLY A 168 18.30 0.83 -10.75
N VAL A 169 17.58 0.64 -9.64
CA VAL A 169 16.13 0.47 -9.59
C VAL A 169 15.49 1.77 -9.11
N GLU A 170 14.36 2.15 -9.71
CA GLU A 170 13.57 3.30 -9.28
C GLU A 170 12.37 2.86 -8.43
N VAL A 171 11.96 3.71 -7.50
CA VAL A 171 10.78 3.51 -6.66
C VAL A 171 9.70 4.50 -7.08
N LEU A 172 8.52 3.99 -7.42
CA LEU A 172 7.33 4.78 -7.69
C LEU A 172 6.29 4.52 -6.59
N ARG A 173 5.91 5.58 -5.89
CA ARG A 173 4.83 5.53 -4.89
C ARG A 173 3.51 5.93 -5.52
N LEU A 174 2.47 5.14 -5.27
CA LEU A 174 1.12 5.43 -5.74
C LEU A 174 0.54 6.67 -5.04
N PRO A 175 -0.37 7.42 -5.69
CA PRO A 175 -1.17 8.41 -5.01
C PRO A 175 -1.94 7.80 -3.82
N PRO A 176 -2.10 8.54 -2.69
CA PRO A 176 -2.87 8.06 -1.55
C PRO A 176 -4.28 7.61 -1.96
N TYR A 177 -4.74 6.48 -1.42
CA TYR A 177 -6.07 5.90 -1.65
C TYR A 177 -6.36 5.37 -3.07
N HIS A 178 -5.37 5.26 -3.94
CA HIS A 178 -5.53 4.75 -5.31
C HIS A 178 -5.00 3.32 -5.50
N CYS A 179 -5.54 2.35 -4.74
CA CYS A 179 -5.11 0.95 -4.83
C CYS A 179 -5.51 0.29 -6.16
N GLU A 180 -6.50 0.84 -6.88
CA GLU A 180 -6.87 0.44 -8.25
C GLU A 180 -5.74 0.62 -9.26
N LEU A 181 -4.74 1.45 -8.92
CA LEU A 181 -3.53 1.64 -9.71
C LEU A 181 -2.41 0.64 -9.37
N ASN A 182 -2.66 -0.31 -8.46
CA ASN A 182 -1.70 -1.36 -8.09
C ASN A 182 -2.13 -2.72 -8.69
N PRO A 183 -1.43 -3.26 -9.72
CA PRO A 183 -1.84 -4.51 -10.35
C PRO A 183 -1.90 -5.72 -9.42
N ILE A 184 -1.05 -5.73 -8.39
CA ILE A 184 -0.98 -6.85 -7.44
C ILE A 184 -2.24 -6.98 -6.58
N GLU A 185 -3.04 -5.92 -6.43
CA GLU A 185 -4.31 -5.98 -5.69
C GLU A 185 -5.33 -6.89 -6.37
N LEU A 186 -5.32 -6.92 -7.70
CA LEU A 186 -6.11 -7.88 -8.49
C LEU A 186 -5.59 -9.30 -8.30
N VAL A 187 -4.26 -9.48 -8.25
CA VAL A 187 -3.64 -10.77 -7.97
C VAL A 187 -4.01 -11.25 -6.56
N TRP A 188 -4.05 -10.35 -5.57
CA TRP A 188 -4.52 -10.63 -4.22
C TRP A 188 -5.98 -11.03 -4.18
N ALA A 189 -6.86 -10.39 -4.96
CA ALA A 189 -8.25 -10.80 -5.07
C ALA A 189 -8.37 -12.26 -5.56
N ASP A 190 -7.59 -12.66 -6.55
CA ASP A 190 -7.56 -14.04 -7.06
C ASP A 190 -7.01 -15.04 -6.05
N VAL A 191 -5.87 -14.71 -5.42
CA VAL A 191 -5.23 -15.54 -4.40
C VAL A 191 -6.17 -15.77 -3.21
N LYS A 192 -6.73 -14.68 -2.66
CA LYS A 192 -7.71 -14.73 -1.57
C LYS A 192 -8.95 -15.52 -1.97
N GLY A 193 -9.46 -15.31 -3.18
CA GLY A 193 -10.59 -16.07 -3.72
C GLY A 193 -10.32 -17.57 -3.82
N TYR A 194 -9.12 -17.97 -4.24
CA TYR A 194 -8.73 -19.39 -4.28
C TYR A 194 -8.70 -20.01 -2.88
N VAL A 195 -8.05 -19.34 -1.92
CA VAL A 195 -7.99 -19.79 -0.53
C VAL A 195 -9.40 -19.90 0.05
N ALA A 196 -10.24 -18.87 -0.13
CA ALA A 196 -11.60 -18.81 0.37
C ALA A 196 -12.50 -19.96 -0.14
N ARG A 197 -12.36 -20.35 -1.41
CA ARG A 197 -13.16 -21.43 -2.01
C ARG A 197 -12.72 -22.82 -1.56
N LYS A 198 -11.44 -22.99 -1.21
CA LYS A 198 -10.85 -24.30 -0.88
C LYS A 198 -10.64 -24.52 0.62
N ASN A 199 -10.81 -23.49 1.45
CA ASN A 199 -10.65 -23.60 2.89
C ASN A 199 -11.85 -24.33 3.52
N THR A 200 -11.68 -25.62 3.78
CA THR A 200 -12.71 -26.48 4.42
C THR A 200 -12.39 -26.80 5.88
N THR A 201 -11.12 -26.70 6.28
CA THR A 201 -10.62 -27.15 7.58
C THR A 201 -10.53 -26.05 8.64
N PHE A 202 -10.44 -24.79 8.21
CA PHE A 202 -10.22 -23.62 9.06
C PHE A 202 -8.96 -23.68 9.95
N LYS A 203 -7.97 -24.48 9.56
CA LYS A 203 -6.69 -24.63 10.24
C LYS A 203 -5.64 -23.81 9.53
N MET A 204 -4.81 -23.11 10.30
CA MET A 204 -3.80 -22.23 9.72
C MET A 204 -2.76 -22.96 8.87
N ALA A 205 -2.38 -24.18 9.26
CA ALA A 205 -1.47 -25.01 8.49
C ALA A 205 -2.02 -25.34 7.08
N ASP A 206 -3.34 -25.56 6.97
CA ASP A 206 -3.98 -25.88 5.70
C ASP A 206 -4.20 -24.61 4.86
N VAL A 207 -4.56 -23.49 5.50
CA VAL A 207 -4.61 -22.17 4.84
C VAL A 207 -3.24 -21.78 4.28
N LYS A 208 -2.15 -22.02 5.02
CA LYS A 208 -0.79 -21.77 4.52
C LYS A 208 -0.48 -22.59 3.27
N LYS A 209 -0.88 -23.87 3.23
CA LYS A 209 -0.71 -24.72 2.02
C LYS A 209 -1.54 -24.22 0.85
N LEU A 210 -2.80 -23.84 1.10
CA LEU A 210 -3.69 -23.31 0.06
C LEU A 210 -3.18 -22.00 -0.52
N LEU A 211 -2.63 -21.13 0.33
CA LEU A 211 -1.97 -19.89 -0.07
C LEU A 211 -0.77 -20.18 -0.98
N GLN A 212 0.13 -21.08 -0.59
CA GLN A 212 1.28 -21.47 -1.40
C GLN A 212 0.87 -22.03 -2.77
N GLN A 213 -0.17 -22.86 -2.80
CA GLN A 213 -0.75 -23.34 -4.05
C GLN A 213 -1.36 -22.21 -4.89
N ALA A 214 -2.06 -21.27 -4.24
CA ALA A 214 -2.67 -20.13 -4.93
C ALA A 214 -1.60 -19.27 -5.62
N LEU A 215 -0.51 -18.96 -4.91
CA LEU A 215 0.63 -18.20 -5.45
C LEU A 215 1.27 -18.94 -6.63
N GLY A 216 1.50 -20.26 -6.50
CA GLY A 216 2.05 -21.09 -7.58
C GLY A 216 1.13 -21.24 -8.80
N ASN A 217 -0.17 -20.98 -8.67
CA ASN A 217 -1.12 -21.01 -9.79
C ASN A 217 -1.19 -19.68 -10.56
N ILE A 218 -0.60 -18.61 -10.06
CA ILE A 218 -0.60 -17.31 -10.75
C ILE A 218 0.44 -17.36 -11.88
N SER A 219 -0.04 -17.36 -13.12
CA SER A 219 0.80 -17.35 -14.32
C SER A 219 1.26 -15.94 -14.71
N ALA A 220 2.29 -15.86 -15.56
CA ALA A 220 2.70 -14.60 -16.20
C ALA A 220 1.56 -13.95 -17.00
N GLU A 221 0.76 -14.74 -17.72
CA GLU A 221 -0.42 -14.26 -18.45
C GLU A 221 -1.43 -13.58 -17.51
N LYS A 222 -1.65 -14.15 -16.32
CA LYS A 222 -2.52 -13.57 -15.30
C LYS A 222 -2.01 -12.19 -14.87
N TRP A 223 -0.70 -12.07 -14.61
CA TRP A 223 -0.06 -10.80 -14.29
C TRP A 223 -0.20 -9.77 -15.40
N GLN A 224 0.05 -10.16 -16.66
CA GLN A 224 -0.10 -9.28 -17.82
C GLN A 224 -1.53 -8.76 -17.96
N ASN A 225 -2.53 -9.60 -17.69
CA ASN A 225 -3.94 -9.18 -17.67
C ASN A 225 -4.23 -8.17 -16.56
N CYS A 226 -3.71 -8.37 -15.35
CA CYS A 226 -3.84 -7.41 -14.24
C CYS A 226 -3.18 -6.06 -14.58
N ILE A 227 -1.96 -6.08 -15.13
CA ILE A 227 -1.24 -4.87 -15.57
C ILE A 227 -2.02 -4.15 -16.67
N SER A 228 -2.56 -4.90 -17.64
CA SER A 228 -3.38 -4.34 -18.72
C SER A 228 -4.68 -3.72 -18.22
N HIS A 229 -5.28 -4.26 -17.15
CA HIS A 229 -6.44 -3.67 -16.50
C HIS A 229 -6.08 -2.32 -15.88
N VAL A 230 -5.00 -2.27 -15.08
CA VAL A 230 -4.54 -1.04 -14.44
C VAL A 230 -4.21 0.06 -15.45
N LYS A 231 -3.52 -0.25 -16.55
CA LYS A 231 -3.26 0.71 -17.64
C LYS A 231 -4.55 1.30 -18.24
N LYS A 232 -5.64 0.53 -18.28
CA LYS A 232 -6.94 1.02 -18.73
C LYS A 232 -7.59 1.93 -17.69
N GLU A 233 -7.51 1.59 -16.40
CA GLU A 233 -8.04 2.46 -15.34
C GLU A 233 -7.27 3.78 -15.27
N GLU A 234 -5.94 3.76 -15.35
CA GLU A 234 -5.10 4.96 -15.46
C GLU A 234 -5.52 5.85 -16.64
N SER A 235 -5.71 5.24 -17.83
CA SER A 235 -6.18 5.97 -19.01
C SER A 235 -7.55 6.61 -18.83
N LYS A 236 -8.44 6.01 -18.03
CA LYS A 236 -9.74 6.61 -17.72
C LYS A 236 -9.59 7.79 -16.76
N LEU A 237 -8.78 7.66 -15.72
CA LEU A 237 -8.51 8.73 -14.77
C LEU A 237 -7.91 9.95 -15.48
N ALA A 238 -6.91 9.74 -16.33
CA ALA A 238 -6.31 10.83 -17.12
C ALA A 238 -7.34 11.55 -18.00
N ARG A 239 -8.25 10.81 -18.64
CA ARG A 239 -9.33 11.41 -19.45
C ARG A 239 -10.35 12.18 -18.61
N LEU A 240 -10.63 11.73 -17.39
CA LEU A 240 -11.52 12.44 -16.48
C LEU A 240 -10.88 13.77 -16.04
N ASP A 241 -9.59 13.75 -15.73
CA ASP A 241 -8.80 14.93 -15.36
C ASP A 241 -8.82 15.98 -16.50
N ASP A 242 -8.49 15.55 -17.73
CA ASP A 242 -8.57 16.40 -18.94
C ASP A 242 -9.95 17.03 -19.15
N ASN A 243 -11.02 16.34 -18.75
CA ASN A 243 -12.38 16.83 -18.91
C ASN A 243 -12.76 17.80 -17.78
N VAL A 244 -12.28 17.56 -16.56
CA VAL A 244 -12.48 18.47 -15.43
C VAL A 244 -11.83 19.81 -15.75
N ASP A 245 -10.57 19.81 -16.21
CA ASP A 245 -9.85 21.05 -16.59
C ASP A 245 -10.61 21.84 -17.65
N LYS A 246 -11.03 21.19 -18.75
CA LYS A 246 -11.83 21.85 -19.80
C LYS A 246 -13.14 22.42 -19.26
N THR A 247 -13.77 21.74 -18.32
CA THR A 247 -15.03 22.19 -17.73
C THR A 247 -14.80 23.38 -16.80
N VAL A 248 -13.78 23.33 -15.94
CA VAL A 248 -13.39 24.43 -15.04
C VAL A 248 -13.02 25.67 -15.85
N ASP A 249 -12.19 25.53 -16.88
CA ASP A 249 -11.83 26.63 -17.78
C ASP A 249 -13.06 27.25 -18.46
N SER A 250 -14.02 26.42 -18.88
CA SER A 250 -15.27 26.91 -19.48
C SER A 250 -16.15 27.68 -18.48
N PHE A 251 -16.13 27.31 -17.19
CA PHE A 251 -16.81 28.06 -16.14
C PHE A 251 -16.11 29.39 -15.86
N VAL A 252 -14.77 29.44 -15.85
CA VAL A 252 -14.00 30.68 -15.64
C VAL A 252 -14.23 31.68 -16.77
N ILE A 253 -14.33 31.22 -18.02
CA ILE A 253 -14.59 32.11 -19.17
C ILE A 253 -15.99 32.76 -19.06
N ASN A 254 -17.00 32.04 -18.56
CA ASN A 254 -18.36 32.55 -18.43
C ASN A 254 -18.58 33.48 -17.21
N VAL A 255 -17.61 33.61 -16.30
CA VAL A 255 -17.70 34.50 -15.13
C VAL A 255 -17.16 35.92 -15.41
N THR A 256 -16.62 36.17 -16.61
CA THR A 256 -16.17 37.52 -17.02
C THR A 256 -17.30 38.44 -17.50
N GLY A 257 -18.56 37.99 -17.46
CA GLY A 257 -19.74 38.85 -17.54
C GLY A 257 -20.11 39.44 -16.18
N GLU A 258 -19.45 40.55 -15.83
CA GLU A 258 -19.81 41.52 -14.77
C GLU A 258 -20.12 40.98 -13.36
N THR A 259 -19.11 40.97 -12.48
CA THR A 259 -19.14 41.70 -11.18
C THR A 259 -17.81 41.52 -10.46
N SER A 260 -17.16 42.63 -10.13
CA SER A 260 -15.99 42.68 -9.26
C SER A 260 -16.35 42.26 -7.84
N SER A 261 -15.71 41.21 -7.34
CA SER A 261 -15.49 41.01 -5.91
C SER A 261 -14.20 40.23 -5.71
N GLU A 262 -13.16 40.94 -5.25
CA GLU A 262 -11.96 40.32 -4.71
C GLU A 262 -12.35 39.48 -3.49
N SER A 263 -12.31 38.16 -3.62
CA SER A 263 -12.33 37.25 -2.47
C SER A 263 -10.92 36.73 -2.26
N SER A 264 -10.27 37.25 -1.23
CA SER A 264 -9.03 36.70 -0.70
C SER A 264 -9.31 35.30 -0.16
N TYR A 265 -8.88 34.27 -0.88
CA TYR A 265 -8.86 32.91 -0.36
C TYR A 265 -7.74 32.83 0.69
N SER A 266 -8.15 32.79 1.95
CA SER A 266 -7.27 32.41 3.06
C SER A 266 -7.03 30.90 2.98
N ASP A 267 -5.78 30.51 2.78
CA ASP A 267 -5.30 29.14 3.03
C ASP A 267 -5.64 28.78 4.49
N THR A 268 -6.65 27.93 4.66
CA THR A 268 -6.86 27.22 5.92
C THR A 268 -5.77 26.16 6.05
N GLU A 269 -4.87 26.38 7.01
CA GLU A 269 -3.91 25.38 7.46
C GLU A 269 -4.67 24.12 7.89
N GLU A 270 -4.53 23.03 7.11
CA GLU A 270 -4.87 21.69 7.57
C GLU A 270 -3.88 21.31 8.68
N SER A 271 -4.42 21.21 9.88
CA SER A 271 -3.76 20.64 11.04
C SER A 271 -3.62 19.12 10.83
N ASP A 272 -2.41 18.67 10.52
CA ASP A 272 -2.00 17.28 10.71
C ASP A 272 -2.07 16.95 12.21
N SER A 273 -3.17 16.32 12.62
CA SER A 273 -3.24 15.59 13.88
C SER A 273 -2.96 14.12 13.61
N ASP A 274 -1.68 13.75 13.66
CA ASP A 274 -1.22 12.37 13.73
C ASP A 274 -1.64 11.75 15.07
N PHE A 275 -2.45 10.68 15.00
CA PHE A 275 -2.43 9.59 15.96
C PHE A 275 -2.53 8.26 15.20
#